data_AF-A0A7K6UKY9-F1
#
_entry.id   AF-A0A7K6UKY9-F1
#
_cell.length_a   1.000
_cell.length_b   1.000
_cell.length_c   1.000
_cell.angle_alpha   90.00
_cell.angle_beta   90.00
_cell.angle_gamma   90.00
#
_symmetry.space_group_name_H-M   'P 1'
#
loop_
_entity.id
_entity.type
_entity.pdbx_description
1 polymer ?
#
loop_
_entity_poly.entity_id
_entity_poly.type
_entity_poly.pdbx_seq_one_letter_code
_entity_poly.pdbx_strand_id
1 'polypeptide(L)'
;PLPTQEDLAGLRSRLRKVTALAQLAQLPPVPKEASADLRSRLERVRQLELRIQEKKAGCGATLGARVAGDTEAAAPAADAGEKPPAYQRFHTLAQDVPPGLTLPYKFKVLVEMFRSVDTIAGMLFNRAETITFAKVKQGVQDMMRKQFEERHVGQIKAVYPTSYRLRQEKNIPTFGGAGKRSDYQLTLEPVVGEEEKVDGRPHLSASRLLERRREFHRNLVNIVKEHHKVFLATLSPPMVVPEEKLTRWHPRFKVDEVPDIIPAELPRPPQEDRLTTAQEVLSTARGLLPPKMEKALANLALRTAGAGAGEPVASKAPSPASTSSALKGVSQALLDRIRAKEAQKLQALMTRDPRQEERVAALGRLPAMARVLRSVFVAEKKQALTMEVACARMAESYSTQMPPGEMEKHLRLFAELLPDWVGIHTIRTDTYIKLDKGKDLGLIAERLTKALKEAEAL
;
A
#
# COMPACT_ATOMS: atom_id res chain seq x y z
N PRO A 1 48.80 -55.49 -8.83
CA PRO A 1 48.81 -54.54 -7.69
C PRO A 1 47.53 -54.70 -6.87
N LEU A 2 47.64 -55.30 -5.69
CA LEU A 2 46.53 -55.43 -4.73
C LEU A 2 46.26 -54.04 -4.11
N PRO A 3 44.99 -53.63 -3.94
CA PRO A 3 44.68 -52.34 -3.33
C PRO A 3 45.16 -52.34 -1.87
N THR A 4 45.86 -51.29 -1.47
CA THR A 4 46.37 -51.12 -0.10
C THR A 4 45.19 -51.01 0.88
N GLN A 5 45.42 -51.44 2.13
CA GLN A 5 44.40 -51.50 3.18
C GLN A 5 43.73 -50.14 3.46
N GLU A 6 44.43 -49.04 3.17
CA GLU A 6 43.93 -47.67 3.29
C GLU A 6 42.85 -47.32 2.25
N ASP A 7 42.95 -47.84 1.02
CA ASP A 7 41.95 -47.62 -0.04
C ASP A 7 40.63 -48.33 0.25
N LEU A 8 40.70 -49.55 0.82
CA LEU A 8 39.52 -50.30 1.23
C LEU A 8 38.79 -49.66 2.42
N ALA A 9 39.54 -49.05 3.35
CA ALA A 9 38.96 -48.30 4.46
C ALA A 9 38.26 -47.01 3.99
N GLY A 10 38.86 -46.29 3.03
CA GLY A 10 38.25 -45.12 2.39
C GLY A 10 36.96 -45.45 1.65
N LEU A 11 36.95 -46.57 0.91
CA LEU A 11 35.76 -47.08 0.21
C LEU A 11 34.64 -47.49 1.17
N ARG A 12 34.96 -48.17 2.28
CA ARG A 12 33.98 -48.54 3.31
C ARG A 12 33.38 -47.32 4.01
N SER A 13 34.20 -46.29 4.28
CA SER A 13 33.74 -45.02 4.86
C SER A 13 32.79 -44.28 3.92
N ARG A 14 33.12 -44.23 2.62
CA ARG A 14 32.25 -43.66 1.58
C ARG A 14 30.94 -44.43 1.45
N LEU A 15 31.00 -45.77 1.45
CA LEU A 15 29.80 -46.61 1.36
C LEU A 15 28.86 -46.40 2.56
N ARG A 16 29.41 -46.26 3.77
CA ARG A 16 28.66 -45.94 5.00
C ARG A 16 28.01 -44.55 4.95
N LYS A 17 28.71 -43.54 4.41
CA LYS A 17 28.14 -42.21 4.21
C LYS A 17 26.99 -42.22 3.18
N VAL A 18 27.14 -42.97 2.10
CA VAL A 18 26.09 -43.12 1.08
C VAL A 18 24.87 -43.87 1.64
N THR A 19 25.07 -44.91 2.45
CA THR A 19 23.96 -45.62 3.12
C THR A 19 23.27 -44.77 4.18
N ALA A 20 24.01 -43.95 4.93
CA ALA A 20 23.42 -43.01 5.89
C ALA A 20 22.60 -41.90 5.21
N LEU A 21 23.07 -41.37 4.06
CA LEU A 21 22.30 -40.41 3.27
C LEU A 21 21.06 -41.05 2.62
N ALA A 22 21.14 -42.30 2.21
CA ALA A 22 19.99 -43.05 1.70
C ALA A 22 18.93 -43.32 2.78
N GLN A 23 19.34 -43.51 4.04
CA GLN A 23 18.44 -43.64 5.18
C GLN A 23 17.81 -42.31 5.60
N LEU A 24 18.56 -41.19 5.53
CA LEU A 24 18.03 -39.84 5.77
C LEU A 24 17.07 -39.36 4.66
N ALA A 25 17.19 -39.89 3.44
CA ALA A 25 16.31 -39.60 2.31
C ALA A 25 14.98 -40.39 2.35
N GLN A 26 14.78 -41.29 3.31
CA GLN A 26 13.50 -41.95 3.52
C GLN A 26 12.53 -40.99 4.23
N LEU A 27 11.86 -40.16 3.44
CA LEU A 27 10.71 -39.39 3.90
C LEU A 27 9.60 -40.36 4.36
N PRO A 28 8.89 -40.05 5.47
CA PRO A 28 7.75 -40.86 5.88
C PRO A 28 6.70 -40.90 4.76
N PRO A 29 6.00 -42.04 4.57
CA PRO A 29 4.97 -42.14 3.56
C PRO A 29 3.88 -41.10 3.84
N VAL A 30 3.64 -40.20 2.89
CA VAL A 30 2.56 -39.21 2.95
C VAL A 30 1.24 -39.95 3.18
N PRO A 31 0.42 -39.56 4.17
CA PRO A 31 -0.90 -40.16 4.38
C PRO A 31 -1.69 -40.13 3.07
N LYS A 32 -2.26 -41.27 2.66
CA LYS A 32 -2.98 -41.38 1.39
C LYS A 32 -4.08 -40.32 1.24
N GLU A 33 -4.68 -39.89 2.34
CA GLU A 33 -5.67 -38.81 2.42
C GLU A 33 -5.09 -37.43 2.08
N ALA A 34 -3.89 -37.09 2.56
CA ALA A 34 -3.21 -35.83 2.21
C ALA A 34 -2.81 -35.80 0.73
N SER A 35 -2.44 -36.96 0.17
CA SER A 35 -2.15 -37.09 -1.26
C SER A 35 -3.40 -36.96 -2.13
N ALA A 36 -4.56 -37.40 -1.64
CA ALA A 36 -5.84 -37.27 -2.31
C ALA A 36 -6.37 -35.83 -2.27
N ASP A 37 -6.26 -35.15 -1.11
CA ASP A 37 -6.65 -33.74 -0.98
C ASP A 37 -5.81 -32.86 -1.91
N LEU A 38 -4.49 -33.08 -1.96
CA LEU A 38 -3.59 -32.35 -2.86
C LEU A 38 -3.91 -32.57 -4.34
N ARG A 39 -4.25 -33.81 -4.74
CA ARG A 39 -4.71 -34.12 -6.11
C ARG A 39 -6.02 -33.42 -6.44
N SER A 40 -6.98 -33.43 -5.50
CA SER A 40 -8.27 -32.74 -5.67
C SER A 40 -8.09 -31.23 -5.83
N ARG A 41 -7.15 -30.63 -5.08
CA ARG A 41 -6.81 -29.20 -5.19
C ARG A 41 -6.15 -28.88 -6.52
N LEU A 42 -5.24 -29.73 -6.99
CA LEU A 42 -4.61 -29.57 -8.31
C LEU A 42 -5.62 -29.69 -9.46
N GLU A 43 -6.58 -30.61 -9.37
CA GLU A 43 -7.66 -30.72 -10.35
C GLU A 43 -8.56 -29.49 -10.35
N ARG A 44 -8.91 -28.94 -9.17
CA ARG A 44 -9.66 -27.68 -9.07
C ARG A 44 -8.89 -26.50 -9.69
N VAL A 45 -7.59 -26.42 -9.48
CA VAL A 45 -6.74 -25.37 -10.10
C VAL A 45 -6.74 -25.50 -11.62
N ARG A 46 -6.58 -26.71 -12.16
CA ARG A 46 -6.66 -26.95 -13.62
C ARG A 46 -8.03 -26.60 -14.20
N GLN A 47 -9.11 -26.94 -13.50
CA GLN A 47 -10.47 -26.57 -13.92
C GLN A 47 -10.68 -25.04 -13.92
N LEU A 48 -10.11 -24.33 -12.95
CA LEU A 48 -10.16 -22.87 -12.90
C LEU A 48 -9.33 -22.23 -14.02
N GLU A 49 -8.15 -22.78 -14.33
CA GLU A 49 -7.33 -22.34 -15.46
C GLU A 49 -8.06 -22.49 -16.79
N LEU A 50 -8.72 -23.63 -17.01
CA LEU A 50 -9.55 -23.85 -18.20
C LEU A 50 -10.71 -22.85 -18.30
N ARG A 51 -11.43 -22.60 -17.19
CA ARG A 51 -12.51 -21.60 -17.15
C ARG A 51 -12.01 -20.18 -17.43
N ILE A 52 -10.80 -19.84 -17.00
CA ILE A 52 -10.18 -18.54 -17.29
C ILE A 52 -9.83 -18.44 -18.77
N GLN A 53 -9.27 -19.51 -19.36
CA GLN A 53 -8.97 -19.56 -20.80
C GLN A 53 -10.23 -19.48 -21.66
N GLU A 54 -11.30 -20.20 -21.29
CA GLU A 54 -12.60 -20.15 -21.96
C GLU A 54 -13.23 -18.76 -21.88
N LYS A 55 -13.20 -18.11 -20.71
CA LYS A 55 -13.68 -16.73 -20.57
C LYS A 55 -12.83 -15.74 -21.36
N LYS A 56 -11.52 -15.96 -21.45
CA LYS A 56 -10.61 -15.13 -22.25
C LYS A 56 -10.85 -15.31 -23.75
N ALA A 57 -11.18 -16.53 -24.19
CA ALA A 57 -11.56 -16.82 -25.58
C ALA A 57 -12.95 -16.26 -25.92
N GLY A 58 -13.92 -16.39 -25.01
CA GLY A 58 -15.28 -15.85 -25.17
C GLY A 58 -15.33 -14.32 -25.19
N CYS A 59 -14.43 -13.66 -24.45
CA CYS A 59 -14.30 -12.20 -24.47
C CYS A 59 -13.62 -11.67 -25.75
N GLY A 60 -12.82 -12.51 -26.45
CA GLY A 60 -12.26 -12.19 -27.77
C GLY A 60 -13.24 -12.41 -28.92
N ALA A 61 -14.24 -13.28 -28.77
CA ALA A 61 -15.21 -13.62 -29.82
C ALA A 61 -16.47 -12.73 -29.84
N THR A 62 -16.66 -11.88 -28.84
CA THR A 62 -17.86 -11.02 -28.68
C THR A 62 -17.72 -9.61 -29.27
N LEU A 63 -16.76 -9.40 -30.18
CA LEU A 63 -16.64 -8.16 -30.98
C LEU A 63 -17.25 -8.24 -32.39
N GLY A 64 -17.99 -9.31 -32.70
CA GLY A 64 -18.65 -9.41 -34.00
C GLY A 64 -19.74 -10.46 -34.08
N ALA A 65 -20.91 -10.20 -33.48
CA ALA A 65 -22.22 -10.52 -34.06
C ALA A 65 -23.36 -10.33 -33.05
N ARG A 66 -24.30 -9.48 -33.46
CA ARG A 66 -25.76 -9.56 -33.28
C ARG A 66 -26.42 -8.93 -32.04
N VAL A 67 -27.02 -7.78 -32.32
CA VAL A 67 -28.19 -7.15 -31.72
C VAL A 67 -29.44 -8.06 -31.86
N ALA A 68 -30.22 -8.23 -30.78
CA ALA A 68 -31.70 -8.10 -30.72
C ALA A 68 -32.31 -8.65 -29.40
N GLY A 69 -33.01 -7.78 -28.65
CA GLY A 69 -34.06 -8.04 -27.61
C GLY A 69 -33.61 -8.73 -26.30
N ASP A 70 -34.01 -8.37 -25.08
CA ASP A 70 -34.98 -7.40 -24.57
C ASP A 70 -34.58 -6.95 -23.15
N THR A 71 -34.84 -5.67 -22.89
CA THR A 71 -35.05 -4.93 -21.63
C THR A 71 -34.86 -5.64 -20.28
N GLU A 72 -33.79 -5.29 -19.56
CA GLU A 72 -33.86 -5.03 -18.11
C GLU A 72 -32.89 -3.90 -17.71
N ALA A 73 -33.40 -2.98 -16.90
CA ALA A 73 -32.85 -1.64 -16.68
C ALA A 73 -31.44 -1.64 -16.06
N ALA A 74 -30.45 -1.24 -16.84
CA ALA A 74 -29.11 -0.91 -16.37
C ALA A 74 -28.95 0.61 -16.16
N ALA A 75 -28.53 0.96 -14.95
CA ALA A 75 -28.11 2.29 -14.52
C ALA A 75 -27.09 2.95 -15.47
N PRO A 76 -26.99 4.29 -15.50
CA PRO A 76 -26.30 5.00 -16.58
C PRO A 76 -24.82 4.64 -16.63
N ALA A 77 -24.37 4.31 -17.84
CA ALA A 77 -22.98 4.08 -18.17
C ALA A 77 -22.18 5.37 -17.95
N ALA A 78 -21.63 5.52 -16.75
CA ALA A 78 -20.58 6.48 -16.47
C ALA A 78 -19.24 5.87 -16.88
N ASP A 79 -18.71 6.43 -17.96
CA ASP A 79 -17.32 6.45 -18.43
C ASP A 79 -16.62 5.10 -18.66
N ALA A 80 -16.50 4.73 -19.94
CA ALA A 80 -15.79 3.55 -20.42
C ALA A 80 -14.27 3.81 -20.48
N GLY A 81 -13.67 4.27 -19.38
CA GLY A 81 -12.25 4.04 -19.13
C GLY A 81 -12.07 2.61 -18.62
N GLU A 82 -11.16 1.83 -19.20
CA GLU A 82 -10.84 0.49 -18.70
C GLU A 82 -10.58 0.56 -17.19
N LYS A 83 -11.50 0.00 -16.40
CA LYS A 83 -11.40 0.01 -14.95
C LYS A 83 -10.14 -0.76 -14.58
N PRO A 84 -9.27 -0.22 -13.71
CA PRO A 84 -8.06 -0.92 -13.31
C PRO A 84 -8.40 -2.29 -12.70
N PRO A 85 -7.47 -3.26 -12.76
CA PRO A 85 -7.72 -4.60 -12.22
C PRO A 85 -8.21 -4.58 -10.77
N ALA A 86 -9.05 -5.56 -10.41
CA ALA A 86 -9.67 -5.64 -9.07
C ALA A 86 -8.64 -5.67 -7.93
N TYR A 87 -7.50 -6.35 -8.14
CA TYR A 87 -6.42 -6.42 -7.15
C TYR A 87 -5.77 -5.05 -6.87
N GLN A 88 -5.89 -4.08 -7.78
CA GLN A 88 -5.42 -2.71 -7.55
C GLN A 88 -6.49 -1.87 -6.86
N ARG A 89 -7.75 -2.00 -7.30
CA ARG A 89 -8.90 -1.21 -6.81
C ARG A 89 -9.29 -1.50 -5.36
N PHE A 90 -9.06 -2.71 -4.90
CA PHE A 90 -9.46 -3.16 -3.56
C PHE A 90 -8.26 -3.57 -2.71
N HIS A 91 -7.06 -3.12 -3.09
CA HIS A 91 -5.82 -3.50 -2.44
C HIS A 91 -5.77 -3.09 -0.97
N THR A 92 -6.21 -1.88 -0.65
CA THR A 92 -6.24 -1.37 0.73
C THR A 92 -7.28 -2.08 1.59
N LEU A 93 -8.43 -2.45 1.02
CA LEU A 93 -9.49 -3.18 1.71
C LEU A 93 -9.14 -4.64 1.98
N ALA A 94 -8.26 -5.24 1.17
CA ALA A 94 -7.84 -6.63 1.31
C ALA A 94 -6.67 -6.83 2.30
N GLN A 95 -6.10 -5.75 2.86
CA GLN A 95 -4.99 -5.84 3.79
C GLN A 95 -5.47 -6.13 5.21
N ASP A 96 -4.89 -7.15 5.84
CA ASP A 96 -5.07 -7.46 7.26
C ASP A 96 -4.17 -6.57 8.13
N VAL A 97 -4.33 -5.25 7.97
CA VAL A 97 -3.58 -4.23 8.70
C VAL A 97 -4.59 -3.35 9.44
N PRO A 98 -4.33 -2.97 10.71
CA PRO A 98 -5.20 -2.07 11.43
C PRO A 98 -5.51 -0.79 10.63
N PRO A 99 -6.73 -0.22 10.74
CA PRO A 99 -7.09 0.99 10.03
C PRO A 99 -6.12 2.13 10.34
N GLY A 100 -5.50 2.67 9.30
CA GLY A 100 -4.51 3.73 9.41
C GLY A 100 -4.35 4.49 8.11
N LEU A 101 -3.29 5.29 8.01
CA LEU A 101 -2.94 6.04 6.80
C LEU A 101 -2.27 5.15 5.75
N THR A 102 -3.00 4.14 5.26
CA THR A 102 -2.50 3.21 4.24
C THR A 102 -2.38 3.90 2.87
N LEU A 103 -1.37 3.53 2.10
CA LEU A 103 -1.18 4.05 0.74
C LEU A 103 -1.96 3.24 -0.32
N PRO A 104 -2.47 3.90 -1.38
CA PRO A 104 -3.03 3.25 -2.56
C PRO A 104 -2.06 2.27 -3.21
N TYR A 105 -2.56 1.25 -3.93
CA TYR A 105 -1.73 0.26 -4.64
C TYR A 105 -0.63 0.91 -5.49
N LYS A 106 -0.99 1.88 -6.34
CA LYS A 106 -0.06 2.58 -7.24
C LYS A 106 1.08 3.24 -6.47
N PHE A 107 0.77 3.86 -5.34
CA PHE A 107 1.74 4.56 -4.51
C PHE A 107 2.63 3.56 -3.77
N LYS A 108 2.10 2.40 -3.34
CA LYS A 108 2.94 1.32 -2.78
C LYS A 108 3.94 0.78 -3.79
N VAL A 109 3.52 0.58 -5.05
CA VAL A 109 4.45 0.19 -6.12
C VAL A 109 5.53 1.25 -6.30
N LEU A 110 5.18 2.54 -6.24
CA LEU A 110 6.15 3.63 -6.34
C LEU A 110 7.10 3.68 -5.13
N VAL A 111 6.64 3.38 -3.92
CA VAL A 111 7.50 3.20 -2.73
C VAL A 111 8.51 2.07 -2.95
N GLU A 112 8.07 0.92 -3.46
CA GLU A 112 8.96 -0.19 -3.80
C GLU A 112 9.98 0.19 -4.89
N MET A 113 9.54 0.94 -5.91
CA MET A 113 10.41 1.46 -6.97
C MET A 113 11.46 2.42 -6.41
N PHE A 114 11.06 3.41 -5.60
CA PHE A 114 12.00 4.34 -4.97
C PHE A 114 12.99 3.61 -4.06
N ARG A 115 12.51 2.69 -3.22
CA ARG A 115 13.36 1.83 -2.38
C ARG A 115 14.43 1.12 -3.20
N SER A 116 14.03 0.66 -4.38
CA SER A 116 14.90 -0.08 -5.28
C SER A 116 15.91 0.81 -5.97
N VAL A 117 15.45 1.94 -6.52
CA VAL A 117 16.31 2.98 -7.11
C VAL A 117 17.35 3.45 -6.11
N ASP A 118 16.95 3.76 -4.88
CA ASP A 118 17.85 4.30 -3.84
C ASP A 118 18.88 3.26 -3.38
N THR A 119 18.54 1.97 -3.40
CA THR A 119 19.49 0.89 -3.12
C THR A 119 20.53 0.76 -4.23
N ILE A 120 20.11 0.74 -5.50
CA ILE A 120 21.04 0.65 -6.64
C ILE A 120 21.91 1.92 -6.73
N ALA A 121 21.29 3.09 -6.58
CA ALA A 121 21.98 4.37 -6.58
C ALA A 121 23.00 4.43 -5.44
N GLY A 122 22.65 3.99 -4.22
CA GLY A 122 23.57 3.92 -3.09
C GLY A 122 24.78 3.02 -3.36
N MET A 123 24.57 1.83 -3.93
CA MET A 123 25.67 0.93 -4.29
C MET A 123 26.64 1.56 -5.29
N LEU A 124 26.13 2.24 -6.31
CA LEU A 124 26.94 2.88 -7.35
C LEU A 124 27.62 4.16 -6.84
N PHE A 125 26.89 4.97 -6.07
CA PHE A 125 27.38 6.20 -5.46
C PHE A 125 28.53 5.95 -4.49
N ASN A 126 28.37 4.97 -3.60
CA ASN A 126 29.33 4.68 -2.54
C ASN A 126 30.67 4.15 -3.06
N ARG A 127 30.69 3.61 -4.29
CA ARG A 127 31.92 3.19 -4.99
C ARG A 127 32.38 4.18 -6.06
N ALA A 128 31.86 5.41 -6.05
CA ALA A 128 32.20 6.50 -6.98
C ALA A 128 31.99 6.14 -8.47
N GLU A 129 30.97 5.34 -8.76
CA GLU A 129 30.60 4.99 -10.13
C GLU A 129 29.47 5.89 -10.65
N THR A 130 29.58 6.35 -11.89
CA THR A 130 28.51 7.14 -12.53
C THR A 130 27.22 6.33 -12.65
N ILE A 131 26.15 6.88 -12.08
CA ILE A 131 24.82 6.29 -12.01
C ILE A 131 24.04 6.70 -13.25
N THR A 132 24.06 5.83 -14.26
CA THR A 132 23.25 6.02 -15.47
C THR A 132 21.87 5.40 -15.30
N PHE A 133 20.87 5.96 -15.97
CA PHE A 133 19.52 5.42 -16.00
C PHE A 133 19.50 3.97 -16.47
N ALA A 134 20.33 3.59 -17.44
CA ALA A 134 20.42 2.20 -17.91
C ALA A 134 20.82 1.22 -16.79
N LYS A 135 21.81 1.59 -15.95
CA LYS A 135 22.23 0.77 -14.79
C LYS A 135 21.13 0.69 -13.73
N VAL A 136 20.50 1.82 -13.44
CA VAL A 136 19.38 1.88 -12.47
C VAL A 136 18.20 1.06 -12.98
N LYS A 137 17.83 1.20 -14.25
CA LYS A 137 16.76 0.43 -14.91
C LYS A 137 17.03 -1.06 -14.77
N GLN A 138 18.20 -1.53 -15.19
CA GLN A 138 18.55 -2.94 -15.09
C GLN A 138 18.48 -3.44 -13.63
N GLY A 139 19.13 -2.74 -12.69
CA GLY A 139 19.17 -3.14 -11.29
C GLY A 139 17.79 -3.15 -10.61
N VAL A 140 16.93 -2.18 -10.94
CA VAL A 140 15.56 -2.12 -10.40
C VAL A 140 14.68 -3.21 -10.99
N GLN A 141 14.78 -3.47 -12.30
CA GLN A 141 14.01 -4.55 -12.95
C GLN A 141 14.44 -5.94 -12.45
N ASP A 142 15.73 -6.15 -12.21
CA ASP A 142 16.25 -7.38 -11.63
C ASP A 142 15.78 -7.58 -10.19
N MET A 143 15.74 -6.52 -9.39
CA MET A 143 15.34 -6.60 -7.99
C MET A 143 13.82 -6.72 -7.80
N MET A 144 13.02 -6.01 -8.61
CA MET A 144 11.56 -5.98 -8.46
C MET A 144 10.83 -6.97 -9.36
N ARG A 145 11.49 -7.50 -10.41
CA ARG A 145 10.88 -8.32 -11.47
C ARG A 145 9.65 -7.64 -12.11
N LYS A 146 9.69 -6.29 -12.21
CA LYS A 146 8.64 -5.43 -12.78
C LYS A 146 9.26 -4.46 -13.79
N GLN A 147 8.45 -3.92 -14.70
CA GLN A 147 8.91 -2.91 -15.66
C GLN A 147 9.27 -1.59 -14.97
N PHE A 148 10.40 -0.99 -15.37
CA PHE A 148 10.86 0.29 -14.86
C PHE A 148 11.34 1.18 -16.01
N GLU A 149 10.59 2.24 -16.25
CA GLU A 149 10.80 3.24 -17.31
C GLU A 149 11.10 4.63 -16.74
N GLU A 150 11.63 5.52 -17.60
CA GLU A 150 11.97 6.91 -17.23
C GLU A 150 10.79 7.67 -16.63
N ARG A 151 9.56 7.38 -17.08
CA ARG A 151 8.34 7.97 -16.48
C ARG A 151 8.28 7.78 -14.95
N HIS A 152 8.75 6.65 -14.42
CA HIS A 152 8.72 6.39 -12.98
C HIS A 152 9.80 7.20 -12.24
N VAL A 153 10.92 7.51 -12.91
CA VAL A 153 11.90 8.47 -12.39
C VAL A 153 11.28 9.86 -12.33
N GLY A 154 10.50 10.25 -13.33
CA GLY A 154 9.68 11.47 -13.32
C GLY A 154 8.67 11.49 -12.17
N GLN A 155 7.99 10.37 -11.89
CA GLN A 155 7.07 10.25 -10.74
C GLN A 155 7.82 10.37 -9.41
N ILE A 156 8.98 9.71 -9.27
CA ILE A 156 9.83 9.82 -8.08
C ILE A 156 10.27 11.27 -7.87
N LYS A 157 10.68 11.96 -8.94
CA LYS A 157 11.03 13.39 -8.89
C LYS A 157 9.84 14.27 -8.50
N ALA A 158 8.63 13.97 -8.98
CA ALA A 158 7.43 14.71 -8.60
C ALA A 158 7.13 14.57 -7.09
N VAL A 159 7.30 13.37 -6.53
CA VAL A 159 7.05 13.08 -5.10
C VAL A 159 8.15 13.60 -4.19
N TYR A 160 9.41 13.53 -4.64
CA TYR A 160 10.57 13.92 -3.86
C TYR A 160 11.59 14.68 -4.71
N PRO A 161 11.32 15.96 -5.05
CA PRO A 161 12.12 16.73 -6.00
C PRO A 161 13.58 16.95 -5.57
N THR A 162 13.82 16.97 -4.26
CA THR A 162 15.14 17.20 -3.66
C THR A 162 15.98 15.92 -3.51
N SER A 163 15.47 14.75 -3.91
CA SER A 163 16.14 13.45 -3.70
C SER A 163 17.33 13.20 -4.62
N TYR A 164 17.22 13.59 -5.88
CA TYR A 164 18.22 13.38 -6.92
C TYR A 164 18.38 14.61 -7.80
N ARG A 165 19.63 14.91 -8.15
CA ARG A 165 19.95 15.82 -9.24
C ARG A 165 20.06 15.01 -10.52
N LEU A 166 19.17 15.29 -11.47
CA LEU A 166 19.11 14.62 -12.76
C LEU A 166 19.85 15.46 -13.79
N ARG A 167 20.73 14.82 -14.58
CA ARG A 167 21.50 15.49 -15.64
C ARG A 167 21.50 14.66 -16.90
N GLN A 168 21.81 15.31 -18.02
CA GLN A 168 22.13 14.61 -19.25
C GLN A 168 23.62 14.73 -19.52
N GLU A 169 24.31 13.58 -19.54
CA GLU A 169 25.77 13.53 -19.69
C GLU A 169 26.16 12.76 -20.95
N LYS A 170 27.26 13.20 -21.57
CA LYS A 170 27.86 12.59 -22.77
C LYS A 170 29.18 11.94 -22.38
N ASN A 171 29.63 10.96 -23.16
CA ASN A 171 30.93 10.28 -23.02
C ASN A 171 31.06 9.38 -21.78
N ILE A 172 29.94 8.85 -21.27
CA ILE A 172 29.98 7.84 -20.22
C ILE A 172 30.38 6.49 -20.85
N PRO A 173 31.47 5.84 -20.38
CA PRO A 173 31.91 4.56 -20.92
C PRO A 173 30.80 3.51 -20.76
N THR A 174 30.24 3.06 -21.88
CA THR A 174 29.28 1.95 -21.90
C THR A 174 30.03 0.67 -22.28
N PHE A 175 30.00 -0.34 -21.43
CA PHE A 175 30.67 -1.62 -21.67
C PHE A 175 30.12 -2.25 -22.97
N GLY A 176 30.99 -2.46 -23.97
CA GLY A 176 30.64 -3.05 -25.27
C GLY A 176 30.38 -2.07 -26.43
N GLY A 177 30.42 -0.75 -26.20
CA GLY A 177 30.18 0.27 -27.22
C GLY A 177 31.44 0.72 -27.97
N ALA A 178 32.03 -0.14 -28.80
CA ALA A 178 33.13 0.27 -29.70
C ALA A 178 32.57 1.12 -30.86
N GLY A 179 32.86 2.43 -30.87
CA GLY A 179 32.90 3.22 -32.12
C GLY A 179 31.76 4.19 -32.44
N LYS A 180 30.75 4.41 -31.58
CA LYS A 180 29.78 5.51 -31.76
C LYS A 180 30.06 6.63 -30.76
N ARG A 181 30.08 7.90 -31.21
CA ARG A 181 30.06 9.07 -30.30
C ARG A 181 28.92 8.82 -29.32
N SER A 182 29.24 8.62 -28.04
CA SER A 182 28.26 8.25 -27.02
C SER A 182 27.09 9.22 -27.05
N ASP A 183 25.89 8.69 -27.24
CA ASP A 183 24.67 9.45 -27.11
C ASP A 183 24.50 9.89 -25.66
N TYR A 184 23.80 11.00 -25.49
CA TYR A 184 23.46 11.56 -24.18
C TYR A 184 22.70 10.52 -23.33
N GLN A 185 23.15 10.29 -22.09
CA GLN A 185 22.46 9.42 -21.14
C GLN A 185 21.99 10.22 -19.91
N LEU A 186 20.81 9.85 -19.39
CA LEU A 186 20.29 10.40 -18.14
C LEU A 186 21.11 9.85 -16.97
N THR A 187 21.66 10.73 -16.15
CA THR A 187 22.39 10.39 -14.93
C THR A 187 21.64 10.86 -13.69
N LEU A 188 21.75 10.07 -12.61
CA LEU A 188 21.09 10.33 -11.33
C LEU A 188 22.15 10.55 -10.25
N GLU A 189 22.24 11.75 -9.69
CA GLU A 189 23.13 12.05 -8.57
C GLU A 189 22.32 12.17 -7.27
N PRO A 190 22.48 11.26 -6.28
CA PRO A 190 21.84 11.41 -4.98
C PRO A 190 22.27 12.71 -4.30
N VAL A 191 21.31 13.49 -3.84
CA VAL A 191 21.61 14.66 -3.00
C VAL A 191 21.83 14.17 -1.57
N VAL A 192 23.06 14.34 -1.07
CA VAL A 192 23.49 13.96 0.29
C VAL A 192 23.85 15.24 1.06
N GLY A 193 23.46 15.33 2.33
CA GLY A 193 23.80 16.46 3.19
C GLY A 193 25.30 16.54 3.49
N GLU A 194 25.80 17.73 3.83
CA GLU A 194 27.24 17.99 4.03
C GLU A 194 27.87 17.17 5.17
N GLU A 195 27.07 16.70 6.12
CA GLU A 195 27.48 16.02 7.36
C GLU A 195 27.88 14.56 7.17
N GLU A 196 27.64 13.95 6.01
CA GLU A 196 27.89 12.52 5.79
C GLU A 196 28.96 12.26 4.75
N LYS A 197 30.19 12.55 5.18
CA LYS A 197 31.38 12.21 4.44
C LYS A 197 32.09 11.06 5.14
N VAL A 198 32.26 9.94 4.43
CA VAL A 198 33.18 8.88 4.82
C VAL A 198 34.47 9.14 4.05
N ASP A 199 35.59 9.27 4.75
CA ASP A 199 36.90 9.61 4.16
C ASP A 199 36.88 10.90 3.29
N GLY A 200 36.08 11.90 3.71
CA GLY A 200 35.94 13.17 3.00
C GLY A 200 35.07 13.10 1.73
N ARG A 201 34.54 11.94 1.37
CA ARG A 201 33.65 11.74 0.22
C ARG A 201 32.19 11.57 0.65
N PRO A 202 31.23 12.18 -0.05
CA PRO A 202 29.82 11.94 0.20
C PRO A 202 29.51 10.44 0.16
N HIS A 203 28.78 9.94 1.16
CA HIS A 203 28.43 8.53 1.26
C HIS A 203 26.95 8.38 1.57
N LEU A 204 26.26 7.51 0.83
CA LEU A 204 24.86 7.18 1.09
C LEU A 204 24.78 6.06 2.14
N SER A 205 24.72 6.48 3.40
CA SER A 205 24.68 5.60 4.57
C SER A 205 23.34 4.83 4.69
N ALA A 206 23.33 3.75 5.48
CA ALA A 206 22.09 3.01 5.76
C ALA A 206 21.04 3.87 6.49
N SER A 207 21.48 4.78 7.38
CA SER A 207 20.61 5.74 8.05
C SER A 207 19.93 6.68 7.06
N ARG A 208 20.65 7.25 6.08
CA ARG A 208 20.01 8.08 5.05
C ARG A 208 19.08 7.32 4.15
N LEU A 209 19.43 6.10 3.76
CA LEU A 209 18.51 5.27 2.98
C LEU A 209 17.18 5.08 3.71
N LEU A 210 17.19 4.95 5.05
CA LEU A 210 15.97 4.86 5.85
C LEU A 210 15.26 6.22 5.96
N GLU A 211 15.98 7.32 6.15
CA GLU A 211 15.40 8.68 6.21
C GLU A 211 14.73 9.06 4.88
N ARG A 212 15.42 8.87 3.76
CA ARG A 212 14.90 9.10 2.40
C ARG A 212 13.66 8.27 2.14
N ARG A 213 13.63 7.00 2.59
CA ARG A 213 12.42 6.14 2.51
C ARG A 213 11.25 6.70 3.33
N ARG A 214 11.52 7.16 4.55
CA ARG A 214 10.50 7.78 5.42
C ARG A 214 9.96 9.07 4.82
N GLU A 215 10.83 9.91 4.28
CA GLU A 215 10.45 11.16 3.62
C GLU A 215 9.63 10.90 2.36
N PHE A 216 10.05 9.99 1.50
CA PHE A 216 9.29 9.59 0.32
C PHE A 216 7.90 9.07 0.67
N HIS A 217 7.81 8.20 1.69
CA HIS A 217 6.53 7.69 2.20
C HIS A 217 5.66 8.81 2.76
N ARG A 218 6.22 9.73 3.55
CA ARG A 218 5.51 10.89 4.11
C ARG A 218 4.94 11.77 3.00
N ASN A 219 5.72 12.05 1.96
CA ASN A 219 5.26 12.89 0.84
C ASN A 219 4.08 12.24 0.11
N LEU A 220 4.12 10.91 -0.12
CA LEU A 220 2.98 10.18 -0.69
C LEU A 220 1.75 10.23 0.20
N VAL A 221 1.91 10.08 1.52
CA VAL A 221 0.80 10.20 2.47
C VAL A 221 0.19 11.61 2.40
N ASN A 222 1.02 12.65 2.29
CA ASN A 222 0.53 14.04 2.17
C ASN A 222 -0.28 14.25 0.89
N ILE A 223 0.15 13.70 -0.25
CA ILE A 223 -0.64 13.72 -1.50
C ILE A 223 -2.01 13.05 -1.27
N VAL A 224 -2.07 11.90 -0.59
CA VAL A 224 -3.35 11.24 -0.27
C VAL A 224 -4.19 12.08 0.69
N LYS A 225 -3.58 12.78 1.65
CA LYS A 225 -4.27 13.71 2.56
C LYS A 225 -4.95 14.85 1.80
N GLU A 226 -4.32 15.41 0.78
CA GLU A 226 -4.93 16.45 -0.08
C GLU A 226 -6.21 15.93 -0.76
N HIS A 227 -6.16 14.73 -1.35
CA HIS A 227 -7.35 14.11 -1.94
C HIS A 227 -8.42 13.74 -0.91
N HIS A 228 -8.00 13.30 0.28
CA HIS A 228 -8.91 13.00 1.38
C HIS A 228 -9.61 14.26 1.89
N LYS A 229 -8.91 15.39 1.98
CA LYS A 229 -9.47 16.70 2.34
C LYS A 229 -10.54 17.16 1.36
N VAL A 230 -10.27 17.03 0.06
CA VAL A 230 -11.27 17.31 -0.99
C VAL A 230 -12.49 16.40 -0.85
N PHE A 231 -12.28 15.10 -0.59
CA PHE A 231 -13.37 14.16 -0.34
C PHE A 231 -14.21 14.55 0.90
N LEU A 232 -13.57 14.88 2.03
CA LEU A 232 -14.27 15.29 3.24
C LEU A 232 -15.14 16.54 3.04
N ALA A 233 -14.69 17.48 2.21
CA ALA A 233 -15.44 18.68 1.86
C ALA A 233 -16.70 18.38 1.02
N THR A 234 -16.71 17.27 0.28
CA THR A 234 -17.88 16.83 -0.52
C THR A 234 -18.92 16.06 0.27
N LEU A 235 -18.63 15.69 1.53
CA LEU A 235 -19.58 14.99 2.38
C LEU A 235 -20.70 15.93 2.88
N SER A 236 -21.86 15.37 3.17
CA SER A 236 -22.97 16.07 3.84
C SER A 236 -23.17 15.49 5.24
N PRO A 237 -22.89 16.24 6.32
CA PRO A 237 -22.32 17.60 6.36
C PRO A 237 -20.82 17.63 6.01
N PRO A 238 -20.31 18.78 5.52
CA PRO A 238 -18.89 18.94 5.23
C PRO A 238 -18.04 18.72 6.49
N MET A 239 -17.02 17.89 6.36
CA MET A 239 -16.11 17.58 7.45
C MET A 239 -14.76 18.26 7.24
N VAL A 240 -14.20 18.82 8.29
CA VAL A 240 -12.84 19.40 8.27
C VAL A 240 -12.05 18.77 9.40
N VAL A 241 -11.01 18.01 9.03
CA VAL A 241 -10.12 17.34 9.98
C VAL A 241 -8.71 17.88 9.78
N PRO A 242 -8.03 18.39 10.83
CA PRO A 242 -6.64 18.81 10.74
C PRO A 242 -5.72 17.67 10.30
N GLU A 243 -4.87 17.94 9.31
CA GLU A 243 -4.01 16.93 8.67
C GLU A 243 -2.98 16.31 9.64
N GLU A 244 -2.57 17.05 10.68
CA GLU A 244 -1.63 16.60 11.71
C GLU A 244 -2.24 15.58 12.67
N LYS A 245 -3.55 15.68 12.93
CA LYS A 245 -4.27 14.81 13.87
C LYS A 245 -4.89 13.59 13.20
N LEU A 246 -4.79 13.47 11.88
CA LEU A 246 -5.38 12.38 11.13
C LEU A 246 -4.61 11.08 11.39
N THR A 247 -5.25 10.10 12.03
CA THR A 247 -4.64 8.79 12.33
C THR A 247 -5.09 7.69 11.35
N ARG A 248 -6.26 7.85 10.73
CA ARG A 248 -6.82 6.93 9.73
C ARG A 248 -7.65 7.66 8.69
N TRP A 249 -7.84 7.01 7.54
CA TRP A 249 -8.76 7.50 6.51
C TRP A 249 -10.23 7.38 6.92
N HIS A 250 -11.07 8.21 6.30
CA HIS A 250 -12.52 8.07 6.44
C HIS A 250 -12.97 6.68 5.88
N PRO A 251 -13.85 5.90 6.54
CA PRO A 251 -14.23 4.55 6.07
C PRO A 251 -14.81 4.48 4.65
N ARG A 252 -15.57 5.51 4.25
CA ARG A 252 -16.08 5.67 2.87
C ARG A 252 -15.07 6.25 1.87
N PHE A 253 -13.87 6.63 2.29
CA PHE A 253 -12.85 7.14 1.38
C PHE A 253 -12.20 5.97 0.65
N LYS A 254 -12.30 5.99 -0.69
CA LYS A 254 -11.73 4.94 -1.53
C LYS A 254 -10.29 5.28 -1.88
N VAL A 255 -9.38 4.81 -1.03
CA VAL A 255 -7.94 5.10 -1.13
C VAL A 255 -7.36 4.70 -2.49
N ASP A 256 -7.74 3.54 -3.04
CA ASP A 256 -7.19 3.06 -4.31
C ASP A 256 -7.74 3.77 -5.58
N GLU A 257 -8.74 4.66 -5.44
CA GLU A 257 -9.27 5.49 -6.55
C GLU A 257 -8.55 6.84 -6.66
N VAL A 258 -7.53 7.11 -5.83
CA VAL A 258 -6.72 8.33 -5.88
C VAL A 258 -6.04 8.49 -7.26
N PRO A 259 -6.00 9.72 -7.84
CA PRO A 259 -5.33 10.00 -9.10
C PRO A 259 -3.86 9.55 -9.13
N ASP A 260 -3.37 9.23 -10.32
CA ASP A 260 -1.96 8.85 -10.50
C ASP A 260 -1.05 10.07 -10.41
N ILE A 261 0.20 9.86 -9.99
CA ILE A 261 1.20 10.93 -9.88
C ILE A 261 1.64 11.32 -11.29
N ILE A 262 1.47 12.60 -11.60
CA ILE A 262 1.92 13.19 -12.85
C ILE A 262 3.47 13.21 -12.84
N PRO A 263 4.15 12.55 -13.80
CA PRO A 263 5.60 12.56 -13.86
C PRO A 263 6.15 13.97 -14.03
N ALA A 264 7.13 14.36 -13.20
CA ALA A 264 7.85 15.61 -13.39
C ALA A 264 8.74 15.55 -14.62
N GLU A 265 8.94 16.70 -15.27
CA GLU A 265 9.78 16.80 -16.46
C GLU A 265 11.23 16.41 -16.14
N LEU A 266 11.79 15.54 -16.99
CA LEU A 266 13.16 15.09 -16.94
C LEU A 266 14.03 15.91 -17.89
N PRO A 267 15.33 16.13 -17.56
CA PRO A 267 16.24 16.81 -18.48
C PRO A 267 16.31 16.03 -19.78
N ARG A 268 16.09 16.72 -20.90
CA ARG A 268 16.21 16.12 -22.23
C ARG A 268 17.62 16.35 -22.76
N PRO A 269 18.14 15.46 -23.64
CA PRO A 269 19.33 15.76 -24.42
C PRO A 269 19.21 17.12 -25.09
N PRO A 270 20.25 17.98 -25.00
CA PRO A 270 20.27 19.18 -25.83
C PRO A 270 20.17 18.71 -27.28
N GLN A 271 19.22 19.30 -28.02
CA GLN A 271 19.15 19.10 -29.46
C GLN A 271 20.43 19.68 -30.04
N GLU A 272 21.42 18.82 -30.31
CA GLU A 272 22.48 19.19 -31.24
C GLU A 272 21.76 19.37 -32.58
N ASP A 273 21.75 20.58 -33.14
CA ASP A 273 21.35 20.87 -34.52
C ASP A 273 22.33 20.15 -35.47
N ARG A 274 22.28 18.82 -35.46
CA ARG A 274 22.89 18.02 -36.50
C ARG A 274 21.97 18.19 -37.69
N LEU A 275 22.37 19.12 -38.56
CA LEU A 275 21.85 19.25 -39.92
C LEU A 275 22.07 17.90 -40.61
N THR A 276 21.13 16.98 -40.42
CA THR A 276 21.22 15.59 -40.90
C THR A 276 20.64 15.48 -42.30
N THR A 277 19.85 16.48 -42.68
CA THR A 277 19.17 16.53 -43.98
C THR A 277 19.84 17.61 -44.83
N ALA A 278 20.17 17.28 -46.09
CA ALA A 278 20.67 18.25 -47.06
C ALA A 278 19.74 19.46 -47.22
N GLN A 279 18.44 19.29 -46.95
CA GLN A 279 17.44 20.36 -46.89
C GLN A 279 17.69 21.38 -45.78
N GLU A 280 18.14 20.95 -44.60
CA GLU A 280 18.43 21.84 -43.47
C GLU A 280 19.73 22.62 -43.69
N VAL A 281 20.73 21.96 -44.30
CA VAL A 281 21.97 22.61 -44.78
C VAL A 281 21.67 23.67 -45.86
N LEU A 282 20.77 23.36 -46.80
CA LEU A 282 20.33 24.31 -47.82
C LEU A 282 19.47 25.45 -47.24
N SER A 283 18.70 25.19 -46.18
CA SER A 283 17.90 26.21 -45.50
C SER A 283 18.74 27.20 -44.70
N THR A 284 19.86 26.75 -44.12
CA THR A 284 20.84 27.61 -43.45
C THR A 284 21.76 28.33 -44.45
N ALA A 285 21.95 27.79 -45.65
CA ALA A 285 22.67 28.43 -46.76
C ALA A 285 21.80 29.40 -47.61
N ARG A 286 20.51 29.59 -47.30
CA ARG A 286 19.70 30.67 -47.88
C ARG A 286 20.33 32.01 -47.50
N GLY A 287 20.70 32.80 -48.51
CA GLY A 287 21.50 34.02 -48.37
C GLY A 287 22.94 33.90 -48.85
N LEU A 288 23.46 32.69 -49.10
CA LEU A 288 24.78 32.44 -49.71
C LEU A 288 24.68 31.86 -51.14
N LEU A 289 23.46 31.66 -51.65
CA LEU A 289 23.18 31.00 -52.92
C LEU A 289 22.73 32.00 -54.02
N PRO A 290 22.94 31.69 -55.33
CA PRO A 290 22.52 32.58 -56.41
C PRO A 290 20.99 32.83 -56.43
N PRO A 291 20.54 34.08 -56.66
CA PRO A 291 19.16 34.53 -56.43
C PRO A 291 18.07 33.86 -57.30
N LYS A 292 18.48 33.11 -58.33
CA LYS A 292 17.56 32.38 -59.22
C LYS A 292 17.06 31.07 -58.61
N MET A 293 17.84 30.42 -57.73
CA MET A 293 17.50 29.14 -57.12
C MET A 293 16.60 29.30 -55.88
N GLU A 294 16.76 30.39 -55.13
CA GLU A 294 15.93 30.70 -53.96
C GLU A 294 14.46 30.93 -54.32
N LYS A 295 14.19 31.59 -55.45
CA LYS A 295 12.83 31.83 -55.97
C LYS A 295 12.13 30.55 -56.45
N ALA A 296 12.87 29.56 -56.94
CA ALA A 296 12.31 28.27 -57.36
C ALA A 296 11.88 27.39 -56.16
N LEU A 297 12.64 27.44 -55.06
CA LEU A 297 12.37 26.65 -53.85
C LEU A 297 11.27 27.28 -52.96
N ALA A 298 11.14 28.61 -52.94
CA ALA A 298 10.04 29.29 -52.25
C ALA A 298 8.66 28.90 -52.81
N ASN A 299 8.55 28.70 -54.13
CA ASN A 299 7.30 28.31 -54.79
C ASN A 299 6.89 26.84 -54.54
N LEU A 300 7.83 25.97 -54.13
CA LEU A 300 7.55 24.58 -53.78
C LEU A 300 7.05 24.41 -52.34
N ALA A 301 7.55 25.23 -51.41
CA ALA A 301 7.10 25.21 -50.01
C ALA A 301 5.69 25.79 -49.83
N LEU A 302 5.29 26.77 -50.66
CA LEU A 302 3.94 27.36 -50.64
C LEU A 302 2.85 26.41 -51.16
N ARG A 303 3.20 25.31 -51.85
CA ARG A 303 2.24 24.30 -52.33
C ARG A 303 1.93 23.20 -51.31
N THR A 304 2.65 23.11 -50.19
CA THR A 304 2.54 21.98 -49.23
C THR A 304 2.00 22.40 -47.84
N ALA A 305 1.75 23.70 -47.60
CA ALA A 305 1.26 24.22 -46.32
C ALA A 305 -0.25 24.58 -46.32
N GLY A 306 -1.05 23.83 -47.09
CA GLY A 306 -2.51 23.99 -47.20
C GLY A 306 -3.28 22.76 -46.71
N ALA A 307 -3.12 22.38 -45.44
CA ALA A 307 -3.99 21.41 -44.77
C ALA A 307 -4.06 21.76 -43.26
N GLY A 308 -5.19 22.33 -42.86
CA GLY A 308 -5.36 23.17 -41.68
C GLY A 308 -5.24 22.52 -40.30
N ALA A 309 -4.75 23.33 -39.35
CA ALA A 309 -4.97 23.20 -37.92
C ALA A 309 -6.14 24.09 -37.52
N GLY A 310 -7.09 23.55 -36.74
CA GLY A 310 -8.19 24.29 -36.12
C GLY A 310 -7.95 24.48 -34.62
N GLU A 311 -8.29 25.66 -34.11
CA GLU A 311 -8.22 26.04 -32.69
C GLU A 311 -9.64 26.08 -32.03
N PRO A 312 -9.71 26.09 -30.68
CA PRO A 312 -10.79 25.52 -29.87
C PRO A 312 -11.82 26.53 -29.33
N VAL A 313 -12.96 26.04 -28.82
CA VAL A 313 -13.94 26.83 -28.04
C VAL A 313 -14.32 26.11 -26.73
N ALA A 314 -14.50 26.91 -25.68
CA ALA A 314 -14.51 26.56 -24.27
C ALA A 314 -15.87 26.15 -23.65
N SER A 315 -15.75 25.37 -22.56
CA SER A 315 -16.49 25.40 -21.28
C SER A 315 -18.02 25.26 -21.21
N LYS A 316 -18.48 24.22 -20.49
CA LYS A 316 -19.65 24.30 -19.60
C LYS A 316 -19.51 23.32 -18.41
N ALA A 317 -19.65 23.85 -17.20
CA ALA A 317 -19.60 23.16 -15.91
C ALA A 317 -21.02 22.78 -15.41
N PRO A 318 -21.14 21.91 -14.38
CA PRO A 318 -22.26 20.99 -14.18
C PRO A 318 -23.36 21.52 -13.23
N SER A 319 -24.55 20.93 -13.30
CA SER A 319 -25.63 21.12 -12.32
C SER A 319 -25.81 19.88 -11.44
N PRO A 320 -26.14 20.02 -10.15
CA PRO A 320 -26.04 18.94 -9.17
C PRO A 320 -27.29 18.06 -9.08
N ALA A 321 -27.06 16.88 -8.50
CA ALA A 321 -27.98 15.76 -8.37
C ALA A 321 -29.23 16.06 -7.55
N SER A 322 -30.36 15.60 -8.09
CA SER A 322 -31.65 15.41 -7.44
C SER A 322 -31.57 14.36 -6.33
N THR A 323 -31.91 14.74 -5.09
CA THR A 323 -32.05 13.84 -3.96
C THR A 323 -33.30 12.97 -4.09
N SER A 324 -33.15 11.68 -3.80
CA SER A 324 -34.17 10.64 -3.85
C SER A 324 -35.37 10.91 -2.93
N SER A 325 -36.57 10.59 -3.43
CA SER A 325 -37.87 10.73 -2.78
C SER A 325 -38.14 9.73 -1.64
N ALA A 326 -37.10 9.17 -1.01
CA ALA A 326 -37.20 8.03 -0.09
C ALA A 326 -37.39 8.40 1.40
N LEU A 327 -37.45 9.70 1.75
CA LEU A 327 -37.54 10.17 3.15
C LEU A 327 -38.82 10.99 3.42
N LYS A 328 -39.92 10.65 2.74
CA LYS A 328 -41.21 11.32 2.91
C LYS A 328 -41.86 10.87 4.24
N GLY A 329 -41.34 11.34 5.38
CA GLY A 329 -41.91 11.02 6.70
C GLY A 329 -41.03 11.31 7.93
N VAL A 330 -39.74 11.61 7.77
CA VAL A 330 -38.85 11.98 8.88
C VAL A 330 -38.56 13.48 8.82
N SER A 331 -38.64 14.20 9.95
CA SER A 331 -38.37 15.63 9.98
C SER A 331 -36.94 15.93 9.51
N GLN A 332 -36.79 16.90 8.61
CA GLN A 332 -35.46 17.30 8.09
C GLN A 332 -34.52 17.70 9.24
N ALA A 333 -35.04 18.34 10.29
CA ALA A 333 -34.27 18.69 11.49
C ALA A 333 -33.71 17.47 12.25
N LEU A 334 -34.43 16.34 12.28
CA LEU A 334 -33.93 15.11 12.90
C LEU A 334 -32.86 14.46 12.01
N LEU A 335 -33.06 14.44 10.70
CA LEU A 335 -32.08 13.92 9.74
C LEU A 335 -30.78 14.72 9.81
N ASP A 336 -30.85 16.05 9.84
CA ASP A 336 -29.68 16.91 9.94
C ASP A 336 -28.95 16.72 11.27
N ARG A 337 -29.68 16.51 12.37
CA ARG A 337 -29.09 16.20 13.68
C ARG A 337 -28.41 14.82 13.70
N ILE A 338 -28.99 13.82 13.05
CA ILE A 338 -28.40 12.49 12.91
C ILE A 338 -27.13 12.58 12.06
N ARG A 339 -27.16 13.24 10.90
CA ARG A 339 -25.99 13.41 10.04
C ARG A 339 -24.87 14.19 10.74
N ALA A 340 -25.20 15.24 11.49
CA ALA A 340 -24.24 16.00 12.28
C ALA A 340 -23.58 15.13 13.36
N LYS A 341 -24.38 14.29 14.05
CA LYS A 341 -23.87 13.37 15.07
C LYS A 341 -23.01 12.25 14.47
N GLU A 342 -23.39 11.72 13.30
CA GLU A 342 -22.60 10.74 12.56
C GLU A 342 -21.26 11.34 12.08
N ALA A 343 -21.29 12.56 11.55
CA ALA A 343 -20.08 13.28 11.14
C ALA A 343 -19.15 13.55 12.33
N GLN A 344 -19.67 13.98 13.48
CA GLN A 344 -18.89 14.15 14.71
C GLN A 344 -18.26 12.83 15.17
N LYS A 345 -19.02 11.73 15.16
CA LYS A 345 -18.50 10.40 15.50
C LYS A 345 -17.39 9.96 14.54
N LEU A 346 -17.57 10.18 13.24
CA LEU A 346 -16.57 9.85 12.23
C LEU A 346 -15.31 10.71 12.37
N GLN A 347 -15.46 12.00 12.70
CA GLN A 347 -14.35 12.91 12.96
C GLN A 347 -13.54 12.43 14.17
N ALA A 348 -14.20 12.13 15.28
CA ALA A 348 -13.55 11.59 16.48
C ALA A 348 -12.79 10.29 16.17
N LEU A 349 -13.39 9.37 15.41
CA LEU A 349 -12.73 8.14 14.98
C LEU A 349 -11.48 8.40 14.12
N MET A 350 -11.50 9.43 13.28
CA MET A 350 -10.36 9.80 12.41
C MET A 350 -9.20 10.46 13.16
N THR A 351 -9.47 11.07 14.32
CA THR A 351 -8.48 11.82 15.12
C THR A 351 -8.08 11.12 16.42
N ARG A 352 -8.61 9.93 16.68
CA ARG A 352 -8.40 9.21 17.93
C ARG A 352 -6.98 8.62 18.01
N ASP A 353 -6.38 8.70 19.19
CA ASP A 353 -5.09 8.08 19.46
C ASP A 353 -5.20 6.55 19.54
N PRO A 354 -4.19 5.79 19.08
CA PRO A 354 -4.23 4.33 19.09
C PRO A 354 -4.37 3.74 20.50
N ARG A 355 -3.72 4.35 21.50
CA ARG A 355 -3.85 3.93 22.92
C ARG A 355 -5.26 4.12 23.48
N GLN A 356 -5.94 5.19 23.04
CA GLN A 356 -7.32 5.46 23.46
C GLN A 356 -8.30 4.53 22.75
N GLU A 357 -8.03 4.13 21.51
CA GLU A 357 -8.80 3.11 20.80
C GLU A 357 -8.65 1.73 21.45
N GLU A 358 -7.43 1.31 21.79
CA GLU A 358 -7.21 0.07 22.55
C GLU A 358 -8.01 0.09 23.86
N ARG A 359 -8.01 1.23 24.57
CA ARG A 359 -8.81 1.41 25.79
C ARG A 359 -10.31 1.30 25.49
N VAL A 360 -10.84 1.92 24.44
CA VAL A 360 -12.28 1.80 24.09
C VAL A 360 -12.64 0.39 23.63
N ALA A 361 -11.80 -0.27 22.84
CA ALA A 361 -12.00 -1.66 22.47
C ALA A 361 -11.98 -2.59 23.69
N ALA A 362 -11.13 -2.29 24.68
CA ALA A 362 -11.14 -2.99 25.95
C ALA A 362 -12.42 -2.72 26.76
N LEU A 363 -12.85 -1.47 26.86
CA LEU A 363 -14.08 -1.06 27.54
C LEU A 363 -15.33 -1.67 26.90
N GLY A 364 -15.38 -1.79 25.57
CA GLY A 364 -16.53 -2.36 24.85
C GLY A 364 -16.73 -3.86 25.12
N ARG A 365 -15.67 -4.57 25.52
CA ARG A 365 -15.70 -5.99 25.90
C ARG A 365 -16.12 -6.19 27.36
N LEU A 366 -15.92 -5.19 28.23
CA LEU A 366 -16.18 -5.31 29.67
C LEU A 366 -17.63 -5.70 30.03
N PRO A 367 -18.70 -5.20 29.39
CA PRO A 367 -20.06 -5.61 29.75
C PRO A 367 -20.32 -7.11 29.55
N ALA A 368 -19.76 -7.71 28.50
CA ALA A 368 -19.85 -9.15 28.26
C ALA A 368 -18.99 -9.92 29.28
N MET A 369 -17.77 -9.47 29.52
CA MET A 369 -16.86 -10.06 30.50
C MET A 369 -17.39 -9.98 31.94
N ALA A 370 -18.14 -8.93 32.28
CA ALA A 370 -18.76 -8.75 33.59
C ALA A 370 -19.76 -9.88 33.91
N ARG A 371 -20.52 -10.31 32.90
CA ARG A 371 -21.46 -11.43 33.01
C ARG A 371 -20.72 -12.75 33.26
N VAL A 372 -19.65 -12.99 32.50
CA VAL A 372 -18.80 -14.19 32.62
C VAL A 372 -18.08 -14.22 33.97
N LEU A 373 -17.53 -13.08 34.41
CA LEU A 373 -16.87 -12.97 35.72
C LEU A 373 -17.83 -13.32 36.85
N ARG A 374 -19.08 -12.82 36.79
CA ARG A 374 -20.10 -13.17 37.78
C ARG A 374 -20.43 -14.67 37.75
N SER A 375 -20.59 -15.27 36.56
CA SER A 375 -20.90 -16.71 36.47
C SER A 375 -19.77 -17.58 37.01
N VAL A 376 -18.50 -17.21 36.78
CA VAL A 376 -17.33 -17.90 37.35
C VAL A 376 -17.34 -17.86 38.88
N PHE A 377 -17.58 -16.70 39.49
CA PHE A 377 -17.64 -16.58 40.96
C PHE A 377 -18.87 -17.24 41.59
N VAL A 378 -19.96 -17.40 40.84
CA VAL A 378 -21.13 -18.19 41.26
C VAL A 378 -20.79 -19.69 41.22
N ALA A 379 -20.15 -20.16 40.15
CA ALA A 379 -19.76 -21.56 39.99
C ALA A 379 -18.71 -22.03 41.03
N GLU A 380 -17.68 -21.23 41.28
CA GLU A 380 -16.60 -21.54 42.24
C GLU A 380 -17.06 -21.41 43.71
N LYS A 381 -18.23 -20.80 43.98
CA LYS A 381 -18.81 -20.53 45.31
C LYS A 381 -17.92 -19.73 46.29
N LYS A 382 -16.69 -19.37 45.93
CA LYS A 382 -15.77 -18.52 46.71
C LYS A 382 -16.05 -17.03 46.52
N GLN A 383 -15.68 -16.21 47.51
CA GLN A 383 -15.78 -14.74 47.41
C GLN A 383 -14.49 -14.09 46.88
N ALA A 384 -13.37 -14.81 46.94
CA ALA A 384 -12.09 -14.40 46.40
C ALA A 384 -11.43 -15.55 45.64
N LEU A 385 -10.77 -15.24 44.52
CA LEU A 385 -10.01 -16.17 43.69
C LEU A 385 -8.61 -15.58 43.44
N THR A 386 -7.61 -16.43 43.20
CA THR A 386 -6.30 -15.95 42.73
C THR A 386 -6.44 -15.42 41.30
N MET A 387 -5.59 -14.45 40.94
CA MET A 387 -5.57 -13.83 39.61
C MET A 387 -5.39 -14.87 38.51
N GLU A 388 -4.53 -15.86 38.73
CA GLU A 388 -4.26 -16.96 37.80
C GLU A 388 -5.51 -17.82 37.56
N VAL A 389 -6.19 -18.24 38.63
CA VAL A 389 -7.41 -19.06 38.54
C VAL A 389 -8.54 -18.29 37.90
N ALA A 390 -8.71 -17.01 38.26
CA ALA A 390 -9.70 -16.14 37.64
C ALA A 390 -9.44 -15.99 36.14
N CYS A 391 -8.20 -15.73 35.73
CA CYS A 391 -7.82 -15.62 34.32
C CYS A 391 -8.07 -16.92 33.54
N ALA A 392 -7.69 -18.07 34.11
CA ALA A 392 -7.90 -19.37 33.48
C ALA A 392 -9.39 -19.68 33.28
N ARG A 393 -10.22 -19.52 34.33
CA ARG A 393 -11.66 -19.76 34.26
C ARG A 393 -12.39 -18.79 33.32
N MET A 394 -11.97 -17.52 33.30
CA MET A 394 -12.50 -16.54 32.36
C MET A 394 -12.13 -16.89 30.92
N ALA A 395 -10.90 -17.35 30.67
CA ALA A 395 -10.47 -17.77 29.34
C ALA A 395 -11.22 -19.01 28.82
N GLU A 396 -11.54 -19.95 29.72
CA GLU A 396 -12.37 -21.14 29.40
C GLU A 396 -13.85 -20.77 29.12
N SER A 397 -14.37 -19.77 29.82
CA SER A 397 -15.80 -19.40 29.77
C SER A 397 -16.13 -18.30 28.76
N TYR A 398 -15.12 -17.58 28.25
CA TYR A 398 -15.30 -16.49 27.29
C TYR A 398 -15.24 -17.02 25.86
N SER A 399 -16.21 -16.61 25.03
CA SER A 399 -16.37 -17.14 23.66
C SER A 399 -15.27 -16.71 22.68
N THR A 400 -14.45 -15.72 23.02
CA THR A 400 -13.40 -15.19 22.15
C THR A 400 -12.03 -15.57 22.71
N GLN A 401 -11.18 -16.21 21.90
CA GLN A 401 -9.80 -16.52 22.30
C GLN A 401 -8.99 -15.23 22.44
N MET A 402 -8.18 -15.15 23.50
CA MET A 402 -7.44 -13.95 23.89
C MET A 402 -5.96 -14.29 24.06
N PRO A 403 -5.03 -13.37 23.73
CA PRO A 403 -3.62 -13.58 23.99
C PRO A 403 -3.35 -13.63 25.51
N PRO A 404 -2.32 -14.39 25.93
CA PRO A 404 -1.99 -14.52 27.34
C PRO A 404 -1.65 -13.15 27.94
N GLY A 405 -2.24 -12.83 29.09
CA GLY A 405 -2.03 -11.56 29.79
C GLY A 405 -3.02 -10.44 29.48
N GLU A 406 -3.81 -10.50 28.39
CA GLU A 406 -4.88 -9.51 28.17
C GLU A 406 -6.02 -9.65 29.18
N MET A 407 -6.36 -10.88 29.57
CA MET A 407 -7.41 -11.16 30.55
C MET A 407 -7.14 -10.47 31.89
N GLU A 408 -5.89 -10.48 32.32
CA GLU A 408 -5.43 -9.84 33.56
C GLU A 408 -5.58 -8.32 33.50
N LYS A 409 -5.28 -7.71 32.34
CA LYS A 409 -5.48 -6.26 32.12
C LYS A 409 -6.94 -5.88 32.22
N HIS A 410 -7.85 -6.71 31.70
CA HIS A 410 -9.29 -6.47 31.82
C HIS A 410 -9.80 -6.59 33.26
N LEU A 411 -9.27 -7.54 34.04
CA LEU A 411 -9.61 -7.67 35.47
C LEU A 411 -9.10 -6.47 36.28
N ARG A 412 -7.91 -5.94 35.96
CA ARG A 412 -7.42 -4.69 36.53
C ARG A 412 -8.29 -3.48 36.14
N LEU A 413 -8.71 -3.40 34.87
CA LEU A 413 -9.64 -2.36 34.40
C LEU A 413 -10.99 -2.41 35.15
N PHE A 414 -11.50 -3.60 35.48
CA PHE A 414 -12.71 -3.69 36.31
C PHE A 414 -12.50 -3.10 37.71
N ALA A 415 -11.35 -3.33 38.34
CA ALA A 415 -11.05 -2.77 39.65
C ALA A 415 -10.83 -1.25 39.61
N GLU A 416 -10.27 -0.72 38.51
CA GLU A 416 -10.11 0.73 38.29
C GLU A 416 -11.47 1.43 38.12
N LEU A 417 -12.37 0.86 37.31
CA LEU A 417 -13.65 1.48 36.97
C LEU A 417 -14.73 1.24 38.02
N LEU A 418 -14.68 0.11 38.71
CA LEU A 418 -15.68 -0.35 39.66
C LEU A 418 -15.01 -0.89 40.93
N PRO A 419 -14.32 -0.02 41.71
CA PRO A 419 -13.66 -0.44 42.94
C PRO A 419 -14.66 -1.00 43.96
N ASP A 420 -15.91 -0.57 43.89
CA ASP A 420 -16.95 -1.08 44.77
C ASP A 420 -17.36 -2.53 44.41
N TRP A 421 -17.15 -2.98 43.17
CA TRP A 421 -17.59 -4.31 42.72
C TRP A 421 -16.47 -5.34 42.67
N VAL A 422 -15.29 -4.94 42.18
CA VAL A 422 -14.10 -5.78 42.05
C VAL A 422 -12.97 -5.18 42.88
N GLY A 423 -12.54 -5.91 43.91
CA GLY A 423 -11.38 -5.54 44.72
C GLY A 423 -10.17 -6.39 44.37
N ILE A 424 -9.02 -5.76 44.12
CA ILE A 424 -7.74 -6.46 43.94
C ILE A 424 -6.92 -6.32 45.22
N HIS A 425 -6.51 -7.44 45.77
CA HIS A 425 -5.71 -7.51 46.99
C HIS A 425 -4.43 -8.32 46.73
N THR A 426 -3.28 -7.67 46.87
CA THR A 426 -1.98 -8.34 46.79
C THR A 426 -1.58 -8.79 48.19
N ILE A 427 -1.44 -10.10 48.40
CA ILE A 427 -0.99 -10.67 49.67
C ILE A 427 0.28 -11.47 49.39
N ARG A 428 1.42 -10.98 49.91
CA ARG A 428 2.76 -11.53 49.66
C ARG A 428 3.10 -11.51 48.15
N THR A 429 3.20 -12.68 47.52
CA THR A 429 3.50 -12.88 46.09
C THR A 429 2.25 -13.00 45.24
N ASP A 430 1.09 -13.26 45.85
CA ASP A 430 -0.11 -13.66 45.13
C ASP A 430 -1.11 -12.51 45.07
N THR A 431 -1.71 -12.33 43.89
CA THR A 431 -2.76 -11.34 43.67
C THR A 431 -4.12 -12.03 43.72
N TYR A 432 -5.00 -11.58 44.61
CA TYR A 432 -6.36 -12.07 44.77
C TYR A 432 -7.37 -11.05 44.22
N ILE A 433 -8.44 -11.56 43.60
CA ILE A 433 -9.61 -10.78 43.19
C ILE A 433 -10.77 -11.17 44.07
N LYS A 434 -11.36 -10.17 44.74
CA LYS A 434 -12.61 -10.28 45.48
C LYS A 434 -13.75 -9.69 44.67
N LEU A 435 -14.87 -10.43 44.58
CA LEU A 435 -16.07 -9.98 43.88
C LEU A 435 -17.25 -9.84 44.84
N ASP A 436 -17.94 -8.70 44.80
CA ASP A 436 -19.21 -8.54 45.50
C ASP A 436 -20.37 -9.14 44.69
N LYS A 437 -20.96 -10.22 45.21
CA LYS A 437 -22.06 -10.98 44.57
C LYS A 437 -23.41 -10.27 44.70
N GLY A 438 -23.55 -9.34 45.65
CA GLY A 438 -24.82 -8.68 45.98
C GLY A 438 -25.18 -7.52 45.03
N LYS A 439 -24.26 -7.10 44.17
CA LYS A 439 -24.48 -5.95 43.27
C LYS A 439 -25.28 -6.34 42.03
N ASP A 440 -26.16 -5.45 41.60
CA ASP A 440 -26.95 -5.65 40.39
C ASP A 440 -26.08 -5.50 39.13
N LEU A 441 -26.20 -6.48 38.24
CA LEU A 441 -25.47 -6.51 36.97
C LEU A 441 -25.98 -5.44 35.99
N GLY A 442 -27.25 -5.03 36.12
CA GLY A 442 -27.83 -3.93 35.33
C GLY A 442 -27.10 -2.62 35.59
N LEU A 443 -27.01 -2.20 36.86
CA LEU A 443 -26.28 -1.00 37.28
C LEU A 443 -24.79 -1.04 36.90
N ILE A 444 -24.16 -2.21 36.99
CA ILE A 444 -22.76 -2.41 36.57
C ILE A 444 -22.61 -2.22 35.06
N ALA A 445 -23.50 -2.82 34.25
CA ALA A 445 -23.48 -2.65 32.81
C ALA A 445 -23.75 -1.20 32.38
N GLU A 446 -24.64 -0.49 33.05
CA GLU A 446 -24.90 0.93 32.82
C GLU A 446 -23.67 1.79 33.12
N ARG A 447 -22.98 1.56 34.25
CA ARG A 447 -21.74 2.27 34.57
C ARG A 447 -20.63 1.98 33.55
N LEU A 448 -20.47 0.73 33.12
CA LEU A 448 -19.50 0.34 32.10
C LEU A 448 -19.83 0.97 30.73
N THR A 449 -21.11 1.01 30.34
CA THR A 449 -21.52 1.67 29.10
C THR A 449 -21.41 3.19 29.17
N LYS A 450 -21.56 3.80 30.35
CA LYS A 450 -21.27 5.23 30.58
C LYS A 450 -19.77 5.51 30.43
N ALA A 451 -18.91 4.71 31.07
CA ALA A 451 -17.46 4.82 30.94
C ALA A 451 -16.99 4.61 29.49
N LEU A 452 -17.62 3.69 28.75
CA LEU A 452 -17.39 3.52 27.31
C LEU A 452 -17.75 4.79 26.53
N LYS A 453 -18.92 5.39 26.79
CA LYS A 453 -19.36 6.63 26.11
C LYS A 453 -18.45 7.82 26.42
N GLU A 454 -17.99 7.96 27.66
CA GLU A 454 -17.03 8.99 28.06
C GLU A 454 -15.69 8.79 27.34
N ALA A 455 -15.22 7.54 27.26
CA ALA A 455 -14.00 7.22 26.53
C ALA A 455 -14.16 7.36 25.01
N GLU A 456 -15.35 7.15 24.44
CA GLU A 456 -15.66 7.39 23.02
C GLU A 456 -15.75 8.89 22.68
N ALA A 457 -16.09 9.74 23.65
CA ALA A 457 -16.21 11.18 23.49
C ALA A 457 -14.89 11.95 23.63
N LEU A 458 -13.92 11.34 24.32
CA LEU A 458 -12.50 11.74 24.35
C LEU A 458 -11.79 11.26 23.08
#